data_AF-A0A101F1I0-F1
#
_entry.id   AF-A0A101F1I0-F1
#
_cell.length_a   1.000
_cell.length_b   1.000
_cell.length_c   1.000
_cell.angle_alpha   90.00
_cell.angle_beta   90.00
_cell.angle_gamma   90.00
#
_symmetry.space_group_name_H-M   'P 1'
#
loop_
_entity.id
_entity.type
_entity.pdbx_description
1 polymer ?
#
loop_
_entity_poly.entity_id
_entity_poly.type
_entity_poly.pdbx_seq_one_letter_code
_entity_poly.pdbx_strand_id
1 'polypeptide(L)'
;LVDAKIHEDNVHRGPAQIYPAIRTAIHCAMMKSNPVLYEPYQKVVINVPYEYMGSVSREMNQRRGQLIDMRQEGEVMIIISEAPVAEMFGFAGAIRGATSGRALWSTEHAGFKRVPTELAINIIRQIRQRKGLNPNPPTEKDICPQQ
;
A
#
# COMPACT_ATOMS: atom_id res chain seq x y z
N LEU A 1 7.51 -23.21 10.89
CA LEU A 1 7.91 -23.90 12.13
C LEU A 1 8.95 -24.94 11.74
N VAL A 2 10.19 -24.80 12.20
CA VAL A 2 11.28 -25.72 11.83
C VAL A 2 11.58 -26.72 12.93
N ASP A 3 11.41 -26.31 14.19
CA ASP A 3 11.54 -27.14 15.39
C ASP A 3 10.71 -26.52 16.52
N ALA A 4 10.36 -27.32 17.54
CA ALA A 4 9.66 -26.87 18.74
C ALA A 4 9.96 -27.77 19.94
N LYS A 5 10.20 -27.17 21.10
CA LYS A 5 10.20 -27.85 22.39
C LYS A 5 9.03 -27.37 23.23
N ILE A 6 8.14 -28.29 23.59
CA ILE A 6 6.91 -27.99 24.33
C ILE A 6 6.95 -28.77 25.65
N HIS A 7 6.59 -28.10 26.74
CA HIS A 7 6.45 -28.75 28.03
C HIS A 7 5.31 -29.79 28.00
N GLU A 8 5.49 -30.93 28.68
CA GLU A 8 4.49 -32.01 28.71
C GLU A 8 3.19 -31.57 29.42
N ASP A 9 3.33 -30.94 30.58
CA ASP A 9 2.21 -30.45 31.39
C ASP A 9 1.57 -29.20 30.77
N ASN A 10 0.24 -29.24 30.66
CA ASN A 10 -0.56 -28.16 30.13
C ASN A 10 -0.47 -26.85 30.94
N VAL A 11 -0.24 -26.96 32.26
CA VAL A 11 -0.08 -25.79 33.15
C VAL A 11 1.06 -24.89 32.70
N HIS A 12 2.08 -25.43 32.02
CA HIS A 12 3.25 -24.70 31.53
C HIS A 12 3.18 -24.27 30.06
N ARG A 13 2.05 -24.49 29.37
CA ARG A 13 1.88 -24.15 27.94
C ARG A 13 0.54 -23.45 27.65
N GLY A 14 0.04 -22.69 28.62
CA GLY A 14 -1.14 -21.85 28.45
C GLY A 14 -0.93 -20.70 27.46
N PRO A 15 -2.02 -19.99 27.07
CA PRO A 15 -1.96 -18.87 26.11
C PRO A 15 -0.93 -17.79 26.47
N ALA A 16 -0.79 -17.50 27.77
CA ALA A 16 0.18 -16.52 28.28
C ALA A 16 1.65 -16.90 28.00
N GLN A 17 1.96 -18.19 27.79
CA GLN A 17 3.29 -18.68 27.43
C GLN A 17 3.46 -18.75 25.92
N ILE A 18 2.50 -19.37 25.23
CA ILE A 18 2.62 -19.67 23.80
C ILE A 18 2.50 -18.43 22.93
N TYR A 19 1.56 -17.52 23.24
CA TYR A 19 1.31 -16.32 22.42
C TYR A 19 2.51 -15.37 22.34
N PRO A 20 3.14 -14.92 23.45
CA PRO A 20 4.29 -14.03 23.34
C PRO A 20 5.49 -14.75 22.70
N ALA A 21 5.70 -16.04 22.96
CA ALA A 21 6.79 -16.81 22.38
C ALA A 21 6.72 -16.79 20.84
N ILE A 22 5.59 -17.20 20.25
CA ILE A 22 5.47 -17.24 18.80
C ILE A 22 5.38 -15.84 18.18
N ARG A 23 4.68 -14.89 18.83
CA ARG A 23 4.51 -13.53 18.31
C ARG A 23 5.84 -12.79 18.19
N THR A 24 6.67 -12.83 19.24
CA THR A 24 7.97 -12.14 19.24
C THR A 24 8.96 -12.83 18.32
N ALA A 25 8.95 -14.17 18.25
CA ALA A 25 9.78 -14.91 17.29
C ALA A 25 9.48 -14.51 15.84
N ILE A 26 8.19 -14.46 15.47
CA ILE A 26 7.78 -14.02 14.12
C ILE A 26 8.17 -12.57 13.87
N HIS A 27 7.91 -11.65 14.81
CA HIS A 27 8.28 -10.24 14.63
C HIS A 27 9.79 -10.05 14.50
N CYS A 28 10.61 -10.73 15.33
CA CYS A 28 12.06 -10.66 15.23
C CYS A 28 12.56 -11.21 13.88
N ALA A 29 12.02 -12.36 13.43
CA ALA A 29 12.35 -12.91 12.11
C ALA A 29 11.97 -11.95 10.97
N MET A 30 10.81 -11.29 11.05
CA MET A 30 10.42 -10.26 10.09
C MET A 30 11.39 -9.06 10.09
N MET A 31 11.80 -8.59 11.27
CA MET A 31 12.75 -7.47 11.39
C MET A 31 14.12 -7.79 10.77
N LYS A 32 14.56 -9.05 10.85
CA LYS A 32 15.80 -9.54 10.22
C LYS A 32 15.67 -9.77 8.72
N SER A 33 14.46 -9.78 8.19
CA SER A 33 14.16 -10.09 6.79
C SER A 33 13.87 -8.85 5.94
N ASN A 34 14.41 -7.68 6.34
CA ASN A 34 14.19 -6.39 5.68
C ASN A 34 12.69 -6.06 5.53
N PRO A 35 11.98 -5.75 6.64
CA PRO A 35 10.55 -5.51 6.61
C PRO A 35 10.22 -4.27 5.77
N VAL A 36 9.18 -4.36 4.94
CA VAL A 36 8.75 -3.29 4.03
C VAL A 36 7.26 -2.96 4.23
N LEU A 37 6.89 -1.74 3.87
CA LEU A 37 5.50 -1.31 3.87
C LEU A 37 4.86 -1.55 2.51
N TYR A 38 3.59 -1.95 2.51
CA TYR A 38 2.75 -2.07 1.31
C TYR A 38 1.61 -1.04 1.38
N GLU A 39 1.26 -0.43 0.25
CA GLU A 39 0.13 0.48 0.10
C GLU A 39 -0.90 -0.09 -0.89
N PRO A 40 -2.21 0.19 -0.70
CA PRO A 40 -3.25 -0.28 -1.61
C PRO A 40 -3.26 0.51 -2.91
N TYR A 41 -3.56 -0.16 -4.01
CA TYR A 41 -3.70 0.42 -5.34
C TYR A 41 -5.15 0.30 -5.84
N GLN A 42 -5.53 1.24 -6.70
CA GLN A 42 -6.76 1.24 -7.46
C GLN A 42 -6.44 1.10 -8.94
N LYS A 43 -7.17 0.22 -9.61
CA LYS A 43 -7.29 0.23 -11.07
C LYS A 43 -8.36 1.27 -11.41
N VAL A 44 -7.98 2.25 -12.21
CA VAL A 44 -8.81 3.37 -12.64
C VAL A 44 -9.11 3.17 -14.11
N VAL A 45 -10.40 3.09 -14.45
CA VAL A 45 -10.86 3.03 -15.84
C VAL A 45 -11.47 4.38 -16.17
N ILE A 46 -10.95 5.03 -17.21
CA ILE A 46 -11.33 6.40 -17.59
C ILE A 46 -11.74 6.38 -19.07
N ASN A 47 -12.94 6.84 -19.34
CA ASN A 47 -13.51 6.98 -20.68
C ASN A 47 -13.67 8.48 -20.99
N VAL A 48 -13.01 8.94 -22.04
CA VAL A 48 -12.95 10.36 -22.44
C VAL A 48 -12.88 10.49 -23.97
N PRO A 49 -13.31 11.62 -24.56
CA PRO A 49 -12.97 11.93 -25.96
C PRO A 49 -11.44 11.99 -26.18
N TYR A 50 -10.97 11.56 -27.35
CA TYR A 50 -9.53 11.39 -27.63
C TYR A 50 -8.69 12.66 -27.38
N GLU A 51 -9.28 13.84 -27.61
CA GLU A 51 -8.64 15.15 -27.42
C GLU A 51 -8.15 15.37 -25.97
N TYR A 52 -8.75 14.70 -24.98
CA TYR A 52 -8.38 14.81 -23.57
C TYR A 52 -7.38 13.76 -23.09
N MET A 53 -6.98 12.80 -23.95
CA MET A 53 -6.07 11.72 -23.57
C MET A 53 -4.78 12.25 -22.92
N GLY A 54 -4.19 13.32 -23.46
CA GLY A 54 -2.99 13.94 -22.91
C GLY A 54 -3.19 14.51 -21.50
N SER A 55 -4.34 15.16 -21.27
CA SER A 55 -4.71 15.71 -19.96
C SER A 55 -4.92 14.60 -18.93
N VAL A 56 -5.59 13.50 -19.31
CA VAL A 56 -5.77 12.34 -18.42
C VAL A 56 -4.45 11.66 -18.09
N SER A 57 -3.58 11.46 -19.08
CA SER A 57 -2.25 10.89 -18.87
C SER A 57 -1.42 11.74 -17.90
N ARG A 58 -1.47 13.08 -18.04
CA ARG A 58 -0.82 13.99 -17.10
C ARG A 58 -1.38 13.87 -15.68
N GLU A 59 -2.70 13.83 -15.53
CA GLU A 59 -3.36 13.69 -14.23
C GLU A 59 -2.97 12.38 -13.51
N MET A 60 -2.92 11.27 -14.23
CA MET A 60 -2.50 9.99 -13.66
C MET A 60 -1.02 10.00 -13.27
N ASN A 61 -0.13 10.55 -14.11
CA ASN A 61 1.30 10.65 -13.79
C ASN A 61 1.57 11.50 -12.53
N GLN A 62 0.83 12.58 -12.32
CA GLN A 62 0.96 13.41 -11.11
C GLN A 62 0.62 12.65 -9.82
N ARG A 63 -0.16 11.57 -9.92
CA ARG A 63 -0.62 10.74 -8.80
C ARG A 63 0.16 9.44 -8.66
N ARG A 64 1.40 9.38 -9.17
CA ARG A 64 2.20 8.14 -9.26
C ARG A 64 1.45 7.00 -9.96
N GLY A 65 0.51 7.35 -10.85
CA GLY A 65 -0.26 6.42 -11.63
C GLY A 65 0.54 5.87 -12.80
N GLN A 66 0.37 4.59 -13.08
CA GLN A 66 0.95 3.92 -14.24
C GLN A 66 -0.16 3.59 -15.23
N LEU A 67 0.02 3.95 -16.51
CA LEU A 67 -0.86 3.52 -17.59
C LEU A 67 -0.62 2.04 -17.88
N ILE A 68 -1.68 1.25 -17.86
CA ILE A 68 -1.65 -0.21 -18.07
C ILE A 68 -2.11 -0.56 -19.47
N ASP A 69 -3.23 0.04 -19.91
CA ASP A 69 -3.83 -0.23 -21.21
C ASP A 69 -4.54 1.02 -21.74
N MET A 70 -4.66 1.10 -23.06
CA MET A 70 -5.26 2.21 -23.79
C MET A 70 -5.98 1.66 -25.02
N ARG A 71 -7.30 1.86 -25.08
CA ARG A 71 -8.16 1.39 -26.17
C ARG A 71 -8.92 2.54 -26.78
N GLN A 72 -8.94 2.61 -28.11
CA GLN A 72 -9.70 3.61 -28.84
C GLN A 72 -10.92 2.94 -29.48
N GLU A 73 -12.10 3.53 -29.26
CA GLU A 73 -13.37 3.12 -29.84
C GLU A 73 -14.00 4.33 -30.53
N GLY A 74 -13.71 4.51 -31.83
CA GLY A 74 -14.12 5.70 -32.58
C GLY A 74 -13.45 6.97 -32.04
N GLU A 75 -14.26 7.94 -31.61
CA GLU A 75 -13.79 9.22 -31.03
C GLU A 75 -13.54 9.13 -29.51
N VAL A 76 -13.86 8.00 -28.90
CA VAL A 76 -13.72 7.76 -27.47
C VAL A 76 -12.43 6.99 -27.19
N MET A 77 -11.76 7.37 -26.10
CA MET A 77 -10.58 6.75 -25.56
C MET A 77 -10.88 6.16 -24.18
N ILE A 78 -10.61 4.86 -24.02
CA ILE A 78 -10.67 4.14 -22.75
C ILE A 78 -9.24 3.93 -22.25
N ILE A 79 -8.94 4.50 -21.10
CA ILE A 79 -7.63 4.47 -20.45
C ILE A 79 -7.76 3.65 -19.17
N ILE A 80 -6.91 2.62 -19.03
CA ILE A 80 -6.79 1.83 -17.81
C ILE A 80 -5.46 2.17 -17.17
N SER A 81 -5.50 2.62 -15.92
CA SER A 81 -4.32 2.98 -15.14
C SER A 81 -4.39 2.37 -13.74
N GLU A 82 -3.26 2.21 -13.07
CA GLU A 82 -3.20 1.87 -11.66
C GLU A 82 -2.50 2.97 -10.87
N ALA A 83 -3.10 3.43 -9.78
CA ALA A 83 -2.54 4.45 -8.91
C ALA A 83 -2.69 4.08 -7.42
N PRO A 84 -1.77 4.52 -6.55
CA PRO A 84 -1.89 4.32 -5.11
C PRO A 84 -3.08 5.09 -4.55
N VAL A 85 -3.86 4.46 -3.67
CA VAL A 85 -5.06 5.10 -3.07
C VAL A 85 -4.72 6.40 -2.34
N ALA A 86 -3.54 6.47 -1.72
CA ALA A 86 -3.06 7.67 -1.03
C ALA A 86 -2.98 8.91 -1.95
N GLU A 87 -2.78 8.71 -3.26
CA GLU A 87 -2.68 9.78 -4.26
C GLU A 87 -4.00 10.06 -4.96
N MET A 88 -5.06 9.27 -4.72
CA MET A 88 -6.34 9.37 -5.43
C MET A 88 -7.34 10.32 -4.75
N PHE A 89 -7.01 10.87 -3.58
CA PHE A 89 -7.84 11.90 -2.95
C PHE A 89 -7.95 13.14 -3.84
N GLY A 90 -9.16 13.65 -4.02
CA GLY A 90 -9.45 14.80 -4.89
C GLY A 90 -9.47 14.49 -6.39
N PHE A 91 -9.27 13.22 -6.81
CA PHE A 91 -9.23 12.83 -8.23
C PHE A 91 -10.49 13.26 -9.00
N ALA A 92 -11.68 13.09 -8.41
CA ALA A 92 -12.96 13.45 -9.03
C ALA A 92 -13.03 14.92 -9.50
N GLY A 93 -12.46 15.85 -8.73
CA GLY A 93 -12.40 17.27 -9.07
C GLY A 93 -11.35 17.55 -10.14
N ALA A 94 -10.17 16.96 -9.97
CA ALA A 94 -9.04 17.17 -10.87
C ALA A 94 -9.31 16.61 -12.28
N ILE A 95 -9.83 15.38 -12.40
CA ILE A 95 -10.18 14.79 -13.69
C ILE A 95 -11.33 15.55 -14.38
N ARG A 96 -12.30 16.06 -13.61
CA ARG A 96 -13.36 16.92 -14.14
C ARG A 96 -12.78 18.20 -14.73
N GLY A 97 -11.87 18.87 -14.01
CA GLY A 97 -11.19 20.07 -14.51
C GLY A 97 -10.36 19.81 -15.77
N ALA A 98 -9.58 18.72 -15.75
CA ALA A 98 -8.70 18.33 -16.86
C ALA A 98 -9.44 17.95 -18.15
N THR A 99 -10.70 17.52 -18.03
CA THR A 99 -11.51 17.00 -19.14
C THR A 99 -12.76 17.84 -19.43
N SER A 100 -12.86 19.03 -18.83
CA SER A 100 -14.06 19.88 -18.92
C SER A 100 -15.36 19.15 -18.56
N GLY A 101 -15.28 18.19 -17.63
CA GLY A 101 -16.40 17.38 -17.17
C GLY A 101 -16.84 16.26 -18.10
N ARG A 102 -16.04 15.91 -19.12
CA ARG A 102 -16.37 14.87 -20.11
C ARG A 102 -15.82 13.48 -19.76
N ALA A 103 -15.07 13.33 -18.67
CA ALA A 103 -14.61 12.04 -18.20
C ALA A 103 -15.70 11.26 -17.46
N LEU A 104 -15.97 10.04 -17.94
CA LEU A 104 -16.60 8.99 -17.15
C LEU A 104 -15.49 8.10 -16.57
N TRP A 105 -15.52 7.84 -15.27
CA TRP A 105 -14.48 7.00 -14.65
C TRP A 105 -15.03 6.12 -13.55
N SER A 106 -14.36 5.00 -13.32
CA SER A 106 -14.63 4.07 -12.24
C SER A 106 -13.33 3.52 -11.67
N THR A 107 -13.42 2.89 -10.49
CA THR A 107 -12.26 2.30 -9.83
C THR A 107 -12.57 0.91 -9.30
N GLU A 108 -11.57 0.04 -9.35
CA GLU A 108 -11.58 -1.31 -8.77
C GLU A 108 -10.36 -1.48 -7.85
N HIS A 109 -10.47 -2.34 -6.84
CA HIS A 109 -9.31 -2.68 -6.00
C HIS A 109 -8.27 -3.45 -6.82
N ALA A 110 -7.02 -2.99 -6.83
CA ALA A 110 -5.91 -3.59 -7.58
C ALA A 110 -4.85 -4.25 -6.68
N GLY A 111 -5.21 -4.61 -5.45
CA GLY A 111 -4.30 -5.22 -4.49
C GLY A 111 -3.40 -4.20 -3.78
N PHE A 112 -2.26 -4.69 -3.31
CA PHE A 112 -1.26 -3.92 -2.57
C PHE A 112 0.09 -4.05 -3.25
N LYS A 113 0.84 -2.94 -3.31
CA LYS A 113 2.22 -2.94 -3.81
C LYS A 113 3.16 -2.32 -2.78
N ARG A 114 4.44 -2.67 -2.88
CA ARG A 114 5.47 -2.15 -1.98
C ARG A 114 5.58 -0.64 -2.13
N VAL A 115 5.57 0.07 -1.01
CA VAL A 115 5.82 1.51 -0.95
C VAL A 115 7.28 1.78 -1.34
N PRO A 116 7.55 2.77 -2.21
CA PRO A 116 8.91 3.20 -2.51
C PRO A 116 9.70 3.51 -1.24
N THR A 117 10.96 3.05 -1.18
CA THR A 117 11.81 3.16 0.02
C THR A 117 11.92 4.60 0.52
N GLU A 118 12.01 5.56 -0.40
CA GLU A 118 12.12 6.99 -0.12
C GLU A 118 10.88 7.57 0.61
N LEU A 119 9.68 7.03 0.32
CA LEU A 119 8.43 7.44 0.94
C LEU A 119 8.11 6.66 2.22
N ALA A 120 8.59 5.41 2.30
CA ALA A 120 8.22 4.47 3.35
C ALA A 120 8.53 4.98 4.76
N ILE A 121 9.72 5.54 5.00
CA ILE A 121 10.14 6.00 6.35
C ILE A 121 9.19 7.08 6.87
N ASN A 122 8.83 8.04 6.02
CA ASN A 122 7.95 9.15 6.39
C ASN A 122 6.52 8.66 6.67
N ILE A 123 5.99 7.76 5.84
CA ILE A 123 4.66 7.18 6.03
C ILE A 123 4.61 6.34 7.31
N ILE A 124 5.63 5.50 7.58
CA ILE A 124 5.70 4.71 8.81
C ILE A 124 5.70 5.64 10.03
N ARG A 125 6.48 6.72 10.01
CA ARG A 125 6.53 7.72 11.08
C ARG A 125 5.15 8.33 11.36
N GLN A 126 4.45 8.76 10.31
CA GLN A 126 3.10 9.33 10.43
C GLN A 126 2.09 8.31 11.00
N ILE A 127 2.13 7.06 10.54
CA ILE A 127 1.25 6.00 11.05
C ILE A 127 1.51 5.74 12.53
N ARG A 128 2.78 5.70 12.95
CA ARG A 128 3.18 5.49 14.35
C ARG A 128 2.74 6.64 15.25
N GLN A 129 2.95 7.88 14.79
CA GLN A 129 2.51 9.08 15.51
C GLN A 129 0.99 9.13 15.66
N ARG A 130 0.23 8.84 14.59
CA ARG A 130 -1.24 8.74 14.65
C ARG A 130 -1.72 7.68 15.65
N LYS A 131 -0.94 6.60 15.85
CA LYS A 131 -1.21 5.54 16.83
C LYS A 131 -0.69 5.84 18.24
N GLY A 132 -0.09 7.01 18.50
CA GLY A 132 0.49 7.37 19.80
C GLY A 132 1.76 6.59 20.17
N LEU A 133 2.46 6.04 19.17
CA LEU A 133 3.71 5.29 19.36
C LEU A 133 4.93 6.18 19.13
N ASN A 134 6.11 5.74 19.58
CA ASN A 134 7.38 6.38 19.22
C ASN A 134 7.46 6.50 17.68
N PRO A 135 7.63 7.72 17.11
CA PRO A 135 7.60 7.92 15.66
C PRO A 135 8.69 7.16 14.89
N ASN A 136 9.82 6.86 15.52
CA ASN A 136 10.89 6.10 14.87
C ASN A 136 10.46 4.64 14.67
N PRO A 137 10.60 4.09 13.45
CA PRO A 137 10.36 2.67 13.20
C PRO A 137 11.27 1.82 14.10
N PRO A 138 10.76 0.75 14.73
CA PRO A 138 11.59 -0.15 15.52
C PRO A 138 12.62 -0.81 14.62
N THR A 139 13.80 -1.05 15.16
CA THR A 139 14.88 -1.82 14.52
C THR A 139 14.85 -3.27 15.01
N GLU A 140 15.66 -4.13 14.40
CA GLU A 140 15.83 -5.50 14.91
C GLU A 140 16.28 -5.54 16.37
N LYS A 141 17.08 -4.57 16.83
CA LYS A 141 17.61 -4.50 18.20
C LYS A 141 16.54 -4.15 19.22
N ASP A 142 15.48 -3.47 18.79
CA ASP A 142 14.35 -3.08 19.65
C ASP A 142 13.36 -4.24 19.84
N ILE A 143 13.34 -5.21 18.92
CA ILE A 143 12.34 -6.28 18.85
C ILE A 143 12.90 -7.64 19.23
N CYS A 144 14.13 -7.93 18.81
CA CYS A 144 14.80 -9.18 19.12
C CYS A 144 15.45 -9.10 20.51
N PRO A 145 15.32 -10.14 21.36
CA PRO A 145 16.06 -10.19 22.60
C PRO A 145 17.57 -10.13 22.32
N GLN A 146 18.31 -9.43 23.19
CA GLN A 146 19.77 -9.42 23.14
C GLN A 146 20.27 -10.84 23.45
N GLN A 147 21.17 -11.35 22.60
CA GLN A 147 21.90 -12.58 22.87
C GLN A 147 23.00 -12.32 23.89
#